data_AF-A0AAJ6H9N1-F1
#
_entry.id   AF-A0AAJ6H9N1-F1
#
_cell.length_a   1.000
_cell.length_b   1.000
_cell.length_c   1.000
_cell.angle_alpha   90.00
_cell.angle_beta   90.00
_cell.angle_gamma   90.00
#
_symmetry.space_group_name_H-M   'P 1'
#
loop_
_entity.id
_entity.type
_entity.pdbx_description
1 polymer ?
#
loop_
_entity_poly.entity_id
_entity_poly.type
_entity_poly.pdbx_seq_one_letter_code
_entity_poly.pdbx_strand_id
1 'polypeptide(L)'
;MSNPRLRIALVDSDATRRMSIEKDLGHLGYHRVVPVDSLKVLITLLDNARDVFDLLVINEETVHAAGAQFKQMLEEYACVRHSLIYQGVTLQAFPDNPVTAQRCGFIASGVPDRSILARVMDRVDVQIKQRSGRPLLESN
;
A
#
# COMPACT_ATOMS: atom_id res chain seq x y z
N MET A 1 18.93 1.54 0.61
CA MET A 1 18.59 2.19 1.89
C MET A 1 17.09 2.31 1.98
N SER A 2 16.47 1.53 2.88
CA SER A 2 15.04 1.57 3.20
C SER A 2 14.69 2.89 3.87
N ASN A 3 13.51 3.45 3.56
CA ASN A 3 13.03 4.66 4.21
C ASN A 3 12.17 4.33 5.44
N PRO A 4 12.67 4.51 6.68
CA PRO A 4 11.92 4.15 7.89
C PRO A 4 10.71 5.04 8.17
N ARG A 5 10.52 6.12 7.39
CA ARG A 5 9.39 7.04 7.54
C ARG A 5 8.15 6.59 6.77
N LEU A 6 8.25 5.55 5.93
CA LEU A 6 7.11 5.08 5.14
C LEU A 6 6.00 4.54 6.02
N ARG A 7 4.78 5.04 5.79
CA ARG A 7 3.59 4.63 6.52
C ARG A 7 2.87 3.54 5.75
N ILE A 8 2.67 2.40 6.39
CA ILE A 8 2.07 1.23 5.79
C ILE A 8 0.76 0.92 6.51
N ALA A 9 -0.34 0.81 5.78
CA ALA A 9 -1.58 0.25 6.32
C ALA A 9 -1.63 -1.24 5.94
N LEU A 10 -1.82 -2.12 6.92
CA LEU A 10 -1.87 -3.57 6.71
C LEU A 10 -3.25 -4.11 7.08
N VAL A 11 -4.02 -4.56 6.09
CA VAL A 11 -5.43 -4.91 6.23
C VAL A 11 -5.63 -6.40 5.98
N ASP A 12 -5.91 -7.16 7.05
CA ASP A 12 -6.27 -8.57 6.99
C ASP A 12 -7.05 -8.94 8.26
N SER A 13 -8.08 -9.76 8.11
CA SER A 13 -8.90 -10.26 9.23
C SER A 13 -8.13 -11.23 10.12
N ASP A 14 -7.14 -11.95 9.58
CA ASP A 14 -6.33 -12.91 10.31
C ASP A 14 -5.16 -12.22 11.03
N ALA A 15 -5.20 -12.25 12.37
CA ALA A 15 -4.17 -11.67 13.21
C ALA A 15 -2.79 -12.32 13.04
N THR A 16 -2.73 -13.62 12.74
CA THR A 16 -1.47 -14.37 12.55
C THR A 16 -0.77 -13.90 11.27
N ARG A 17 -1.54 -13.72 10.19
CA ARG A 17 -1.00 -13.19 8.93
C ARG A 17 -0.51 -11.77 9.09
N ARG A 18 -1.29 -10.90 9.77
CA ARG A 18 -0.87 -9.53 10.06
C ARG A 18 0.45 -9.49 10.83
N MET A 19 0.55 -10.28 11.90
CA MET A 19 1.75 -10.35 12.72
C MET A 19 2.97 -10.82 11.92
N SER A 20 2.79 -11.82 11.04
CA SER A 20 3.87 -12.31 10.18
C SER A 20 4.37 -11.25 9.21
N ILE A 21 3.46 -10.57 8.50
CA ILE A 21 3.80 -9.54 7.51
C ILE A 21 4.44 -8.33 8.20
N GLU A 22 3.89 -7.89 9.33
CA GLU A 22 4.44 -6.79 10.12
C GLU A 22 5.87 -7.10 10.59
N LYS A 23 6.14 -8.33 11.05
CA LYS A 23 7.47 -8.76 11.45
C LYS A 23 8.46 -8.71 10.28
N ASP A 24 8.06 -9.19 9.10
CA ASP A 24 8.92 -9.17 7.92
C ASP A 24 9.20 -7.76 7.42
N LEU A 25 8.20 -6.86 7.45
CA LEU A 25 8.40 -5.42 7.20
C LEU A 25 9.37 -4.79 8.21
N GLY A 26 9.23 -5.15 9.49
CA GLY A 26 10.14 -4.71 10.55
C GLY A 26 11.59 -5.16 10.32
N HIS A 27 11.82 -6.39 9.87
CA HIS A 27 13.16 -6.88 9.52
C HIS A 27 13.78 -6.13 8.32
N LEU A 28 12.96 -5.57 7.44
CA LEU A 28 13.39 -4.75 6.31
C LEU A 28 13.63 -3.26 6.70
N GLY A 29 13.34 -2.90 7.95
CA GLY A 29 13.51 -1.55 8.49
C GLY A 29 12.27 -0.65 8.37
N TYR A 30 11.10 -1.22 8.03
CA TYR A 30 9.84 -0.48 7.95
C TYR A 30 9.01 -0.74 9.21
N HIS A 31 8.99 0.24 10.11
CA HIS A 31 8.41 0.09 11.45
C HIS A 31 7.09 0.86 11.66
N ARG A 32 6.65 1.67 10.68
CA ARG A 32 5.39 2.43 10.77
C ARG A 32 4.25 1.68 10.08
N VAL A 33 3.98 0.48 10.57
CA VAL A 33 2.89 -0.38 10.11
C VAL A 33 1.67 -0.15 11.00
N VAL A 34 0.51 0.10 10.40
CA VAL A 34 -0.78 0.22 11.09
C VAL A 34 -1.60 -1.01 10.73
N PRO A 35 -1.70 -2.02 11.62
CA PRO A 35 -2.53 -3.18 11.38
C PRO A 35 -4.02 -2.84 11.51
N VAL A 36 -4.83 -3.38 10.62
CA VAL A 36 -6.25 -3.12 10.47
C VAL A 36 -6.94 -4.46 10.19
N ASP A 37 -8.05 -4.75 10.87
CA ASP A 37 -8.72 -6.06 10.79
C ASP A 37 -9.82 -6.15 9.74
N SER A 38 -10.26 -5.00 9.21
CA SER A 38 -11.46 -4.92 8.38
C SER A 38 -11.45 -3.69 7.50
N LEU A 39 -12.22 -3.76 6.40
CA LEU A 39 -12.43 -2.62 5.52
C LEU A 39 -13.06 -1.42 6.23
N LYS A 40 -14.00 -1.66 7.16
CA LYS A 40 -14.65 -0.59 7.92
C LYS A 40 -13.64 0.24 8.73
N VAL A 41 -12.72 -0.43 9.41
CA VAL A 41 -11.66 0.23 10.17
C VAL A 41 -10.68 0.93 9.23
N LEU A 42 -10.38 0.35 8.06
CA LEU A 42 -9.57 1.02 7.03
C LEU A 42 -10.22 2.33 6.60
N ILE A 43 -11.51 2.35 6.26
CA ILE A 43 -12.22 3.57 5.86
C ILE A 43 -12.12 4.64 6.95
N THR A 44 -12.39 4.25 8.20
CA THR A 44 -12.26 5.17 9.35
C THR A 44 -10.84 5.72 9.50
N LEU A 45 -9.82 4.89 9.27
CA LEU A 45 -8.42 5.28 9.29
C LEU A 45 -8.09 6.28 8.16
N LEU A 46 -8.63 6.06 6.95
CA LEU A 46 -8.41 6.94 5.80
C LEU A 46 -9.15 8.27 5.97
N ASP A 47 -10.37 8.27 6.49
CA ASP A 47 -11.15 9.49 6.81
C ASP A 47 -10.43 10.41 7.80
N ASN A 48 -9.67 9.83 8.73
CA ASN A 48 -8.95 10.55 9.77
C ASN A 48 -7.45 10.71 9.47
N ALA A 49 -7.01 10.36 8.25
CA ALA A 49 -5.60 10.35 7.90
C ALA A 49 -5.06 11.79 7.83
N ARG A 50 -4.14 12.14 8.74
CA ARG A 50 -3.43 13.43 8.73
C ARG A 50 -2.24 13.47 7.77
N ASP A 51 -1.65 12.32 7.47
CA ASP A 51 -0.67 12.20 6.40
C ASP A 51 -0.96 10.96 5.55
N VAL A 52 -0.24 10.86 4.44
CA VAL A 52 -0.35 9.79 3.45
C VAL A 52 0.08 8.43 4.01
N PHE A 53 -0.54 7.37 3.49
CA PHE A 53 -0.06 6.01 3.52
C PHE A 53 0.71 5.73 2.23
N ASP A 54 1.99 5.44 2.38
CA ASP A 54 2.88 5.15 1.25
C ASP A 54 2.56 3.78 0.66
N LEU A 55 2.12 2.81 1.48
CA LEU A 55 1.70 1.49 1.01
C LEU A 55 0.47 0.98 1.77
N LEU A 56 -0.53 0.49 1.04
CA LEU A 56 -1.62 -0.32 1.56
C LEU A 56 -1.37 -1.78 1.23
N VAL A 57 -1.13 -2.62 2.21
CA VAL A 57 -1.05 -4.09 2.05
C VAL A 57 -2.40 -4.68 2.45
N ILE A 58 -3.09 -5.37 1.55
CA ILE A 58 -4.45 -5.85 1.78
C ILE A 58 -4.67 -7.27 1.23
N ASN A 59 -5.39 -8.09 1.99
CA ASN A 59 -5.78 -9.43 1.55
C ASN A 59 -6.88 -9.37 0.47
N GLU A 60 -6.77 -10.17 -0.59
CA GLU A 60 -7.75 -10.27 -1.67
C GLU A 60 -9.18 -10.56 -1.16
N GLU A 61 -9.37 -11.40 -0.13
CA GLU A 61 -10.69 -11.68 0.46
C GLU A 61 -11.38 -10.41 0.93
N THR A 62 -10.62 -9.46 1.50
CA THR A 62 -11.16 -8.16 1.95
C THR A 62 -11.52 -7.28 0.76
N VAL A 63 -10.72 -7.32 -0.31
CA VAL A 63 -10.99 -6.60 -1.56
C VAL A 63 -12.24 -7.17 -2.25
N HIS A 64 -12.35 -8.49 -2.32
CA HIS A 64 -13.47 -9.19 -2.95
C HIS A 64 -14.79 -8.92 -2.21
N ALA A 65 -14.76 -8.94 -0.87
CA ALA A 65 -15.94 -8.60 -0.06
C ALA A 65 -16.43 -7.16 -0.29
N ALA A 66 -15.52 -6.23 -0.59
CA ALA A 66 -15.83 -4.84 -0.92
C ALA A 66 -16.30 -4.65 -2.37
N GLY A 67 -15.83 -5.51 -3.29
CA GLY A 67 -16.16 -5.45 -4.71
C GLY A 67 -15.75 -4.12 -5.37
N ALA A 68 -16.60 -3.60 -6.26
CA ALA A 68 -16.34 -2.36 -7.01
C ALA A 68 -16.15 -1.12 -6.11
N GLN A 69 -16.70 -1.15 -4.89
CA GLN A 69 -16.60 -0.05 -3.93
C GLN A 69 -15.15 0.16 -3.47
N PHE A 70 -14.32 -0.89 -3.45
CA PHE A 70 -12.92 -0.77 -3.07
C PHE A 70 -12.12 0.12 -4.04
N LYS A 71 -12.37 -0.01 -5.34
CA LYS A 71 -11.68 0.80 -6.35
C LYS A 71 -12.09 2.26 -6.23
N GLN A 72 -13.39 2.53 -6.09
CA GLN A 72 -13.93 3.88 -5.88
C GLN A 72 -13.35 4.51 -4.61
N MET A 73 -13.32 3.76 -3.50
CA MET A 73 -12.69 4.15 -2.25
C MET A 73 -11.21 4.54 -2.48
N LEU A 74 -10.41 3.69 -3.11
CA LEU A 74 -9.00 4.03 -3.38
C LEU A 74 -8.83 5.27 -4.28
N GLU A 75 -9.75 5.50 -5.21
CA GLU A 75 -9.75 6.69 -6.05
C GLU A 75 -10.01 7.95 -5.22
N GLU A 76 -11.03 7.91 -4.34
CA GLU A 76 -11.43 8.99 -3.43
C GLU A 76 -10.35 9.35 -2.40
N TYR A 77 -9.67 8.37 -1.82
CA TYR A 77 -8.66 8.60 -0.79
C TYR A 77 -7.26 8.85 -1.40
N ALA A 78 -6.98 10.11 -1.76
CA ALA A 78 -5.66 10.61 -2.20
C ALA A 78 -4.50 10.30 -1.22
N CYS A 79 -4.81 9.95 0.02
CA CYS A 79 -3.83 9.60 1.03
C CYS A 79 -3.16 8.22 0.80
N VAL A 80 -3.72 7.34 -0.04
CA VAL A 80 -3.08 6.05 -0.40
C VAL A 80 -2.30 6.18 -1.71
N ARG A 81 -0.99 5.93 -1.65
CA ARG A 81 -0.08 6.06 -2.80
C ARG A 81 0.14 4.77 -3.57
N HIS A 82 0.41 3.67 -2.86
CA HIS A 82 0.65 2.36 -3.46
C HIS A 82 -0.22 1.31 -2.78
N SER A 83 -0.53 0.23 -3.49
CA SER A 83 -1.25 -0.90 -2.91
C SER A 83 -0.59 -2.23 -3.27
N LEU A 84 -0.59 -3.18 -2.34
CA LEU A 84 -0.19 -4.57 -2.53
C LEU A 84 -1.39 -5.45 -2.15
N ILE A 85 -1.97 -6.12 -3.13
CA ILE A 85 -3.05 -7.10 -2.91
C ILE A 85 -2.43 -8.49 -2.91
N TYR A 86 -2.65 -9.27 -1.86
CA TYR A 86 -2.04 -10.60 -1.71
C TYR A 86 -3.07 -11.71 -1.47
N GLN A 87 -2.64 -12.97 -1.61
CA GLN A 87 -3.50 -14.15 -1.81
C GLN A 87 -4.32 -14.13 -3.11
N GLY A 88 -3.93 -13.26 -4.05
CA GLY A 88 -4.57 -13.13 -5.35
C GLY A 88 -4.42 -14.37 -6.23
N VAL A 89 -5.52 -14.96 -6.70
CA VAL A 89 -5.46 -15.99 -7.77
C VAL A 89 -5.45 -15.33 -9.16
N THR A 90 -6.02 -14.13 -9.29
CA THR A 90 -5.92 -13.30 -10.49
C THR A 90 -6.39 -11.90 -10.12
N LEU A 91 -5.53 -10.89 -10.22
CA LEU A 91 -5.99 -9.51 -10.21
C LEU A 91 -5.43 -8.76 -11.42
N GLN A 92 -6.36 -8.17 -12.16
CA GLN A 92 -6.08 -7.30 -13.28
C GLN A 92 -5.26 -6.12 -12.78
N ALA A 93 -4.19 -5.78 -13.52
CA ALA A 93 -3.53 -4.50 -13.34
C ALA A 93 -4.58 -3.40 -13.46
N PHE A 94 -4.80 -2.62 -12.40
CA PHE A 94 -5.57 -1.40 -12.54
C PHE A 94 -4.80 -0.51 -13.53
N PRO A 95 -5.39 -0.13 -14.68
CA PRO A 95 -4.70 0.79 -15.55
C PRO A 95 -4.48 2.08 -14.77
N ASP A 96 -3.22 2.49 -14.71
CA ASP A 96 -2.81 3.84 -14.29
C ASP A 96 -3.73 4.83 -15.03
N ASN A 97 -4.59 5.53 -14.29
CA ASN A 97 -5.33 6.64 -14.88
C ASN A 97 -4.33 7.78 -15.12
N PRO A 98 -4.06 8.19 -16.37
CA PRO A 98 -2.99 9.17 -16.66
C PRO A 98 -3.24 10.57 -16.10
N VAL A 99 -4.41 10.84 -15.51
CA VAL A 99 -4.79 12.14 -14.96
C VAL A 99 -4.44 12.28 -13.47
N THR A 100 -4.26 11.17 -12.73
CA THR A 100 -3.78 11.17 -11.34
C THR A 100 -2.46 10.45 -11.25
N ALA A 101 -1.36 11.21 -11.39
CA ALA A 101 0.00 10.69 -11.40
C ALA A 101 0.24 9.59 -10.33
N GLN A 102 0.63 8.40 -10.81
CA GLN A 102 1.51 7.44 -10.12
C GLN A 102 0.93 6.75 -8.87
N ARG A 103 -0.16 5.99 -8.99
CA ARG A 103 -0.56 4.98 -7.99
C ARG A 103 -0.21 3.59 -8.50
N CYS A 104 0.88 3.00 -7.99
CA CYS A 104 1.26 1.64 -8.41
C CYS A 104 0.58 0.57 -7.55
N GLY A 105 -0.10 -0.37 -8.22
CA GLY A 105 -0.62 -1.60 -7.62
C GLY A 105 0.34 -2.77 -7.82
N PHE A 106 0.53 -3.57 -6.77
CA PHE A 106 1.29 -4.81 -6.76
C PHE A 106 0.37 -5.98 -6.41
N ILE A 107 0.69 -7.17 -6.94
CA ILE A 107 -0.06 -8.39 -6.64
C ILE A 107 0.92 -9.48 -6.23
N ALA A 108 0.58 -10.21 -5.16
CA ALA A 108 1.31 -11.39 -4.71
C ALA A 108 0.39 -12.61 -4.68
N SER A 109 0.89 -13.73 -5.19
CA SER A 109 0.25 -15.03 -5.02
C SER A 109 0.58 -15.56 -3.63
N GLY A 110 -0.44 -15.81 -2.81
CA GLY A 110 -0.28 -16.20 -1.41
C GLY A 110 0.07 -15.05 -0.45
N VAL A 111 0.41 -15.38 0.79
CA VAL A 111 0.86 -14.41 1.81
C VAL A 111 2.27 -13.94 1.44
N PRO A 112 2.53 -12.63 1.36
CA PRO A 112 3.81 -12.12 0.89
C PRO A 112 4.89 -12.40 1.92
N ASP A 113 5.96 -13.06 1.49
CA ASP A 113 7.15 -13.26 2.31
C ASP A 113 8.06 -12.02 2.30
N ARG A 114 9.08 -12.03 3.13
CA ARG A 114 10.12 -10.98 3.17
C ARG A 114 10.71 -10.64 1.81
N SER A 115 10.88 -11.61 0.90
CA SER A 115 11.49 -11.37 -0.42
C SER A 115 10.56 -10.58 -1.33
N ILE A 116 9.28 -10.93 -1.35
CA ILE A 116 8.23 -10.21 -2.06
C ILE A 116 8.09 -8.79 -1.50
N LEU A 117 8.01 -8.67 -0.17
CA LEU A 117 7.93 -7.37 0.50
C LEU A 117 9.14 -6.49 0.17
N ALA A 118 10.36 -7.02 0.18
CA ALA A 118 11.56 -6.28 -0.18
C ALA A 118 11.49 -5.70 -1.61
N ARG A 119 11.02 -6.51 -2.58
CA ARG A 119 10.88 -6.06 -3.98
C ARG A 119 9.83 -4.97 -4.15
N VAL A 120 8.71 -5.07 -3.43
CA VAL A 120 7.67 -4.05 -3.43
C VAL A 120 8.20 -2.75 -2.84
N MET A 121 8.84 -2.86 -1.67
CA MET A 121 9.35 -1.69 -0.94
C MET A 121 10.48 -0.97 -1.68
N ASP A 122 11.34 -1.68 -2.40
CA ASP A 122 12.38 -1.05 -3.25
C ASP A 122 11.76 -0.15 -4.32
N ARG A 123 10.68 -0.60 -4.98
CA ARG A 123 9.95 0.20 -5.97
C ARG A 123 9.28 1.42 -5.34
N VAL A 124 8.62 1.23 -4.19
CA VAL A 124 7.99 2.33 -3.43
C VAL A 124 9.04 3.38 -3.02
N ASP A 125 10.19 2.94 -2.50
CA ASP A 125 11.29 3.81 -2.11
C ASP A 125 11.86 4.61 -3.29
N VAL A 126 12.05 3.98 -4.44
CA VAL A 126 12.52 4.66 -5.66
C VAL A 126 11.54 5.73 -6.12
N GLN A 127 10.24 5.43 -6.15
CA GLN A 127 9.23 6.38 -6.59
C GLN A 127 9.11 7.59 -5.65
N ILE A 128 9.24 7.37 -4.34
CA ILE A 128 9.22 8.45 -3.35
C ILE A 128 10.45 9.34 -3.50
N LYS A 129 11.64 8.76 -3.72
CA LYS A 129 12.86 9.52 -3.98
C LYS A 129 12.75 10.39 -5.24
N GLN A 130 12.16 9.87 -6.32
CA GLN A 130 11.93 10.61 -7.55
C GLN A 130 10.98 11.80 -7.35
N ARG A 131 9.99 11.69 -6.45
CA ARG A 131 9.09 12.79 -6.11
C ARG A 131 9.76 13.86 -5.25
N SER A 132 10.55 13.46 -4.26
CA SER A 132 11.32 14.41 -3.43
C SER A 132 12.47 15.07 -4.19
N GLY A 133 12.92 14.47 -5.30
CA GLY A 133 14.05 14.92 -6.11
C GLY A 133 13.70 15.77 -7.33
N ARG A 134 12.44 16.18 -7.54
CA ARG A 134 12.15 17.20 -8.57
C ARG A 134 12.71 18.55 -8.08
N PRO A 135 13.71 19.14 -8.76
CA PRO A 135 13.97 20.56 -8.58
C PRO A 135 12.71 21.29 -9.04
N LEU A 136 12.29 22.30 -8.29
CA LEU A 136 11.43 23.34 -8.82
C LEU A 136 12.16 23.89 -10.05
N LEU A 137 11.74 23.49 -11.27
CA LEU A 137 12.16 24.20 -12.45
C LEU A 137 11.59 25.61 -12.27
N GLU A 138 12.50 26.53 -11.99
CA GLU A 138 12.26 27.95 -12.04
C GLU A 138 11.59 28.27 -13.38
N SER A 139 10.40 28.84 -13.27
CA SER A 139 9.72 29.55 -14.34
C SER A 139 10.71 30.55 -14.95
N ASN A 140 10.94 30.46 -16.25
CA ASN A 140 11.58 31.50 -17.05
C ASN A 140 10.56 32.02 -18.05
#